data_AF-A0A7J4UPJ9-F1
#
_entry.id   AF-A0A7J4UPJ9-F1
#
_cell.length_a   1.000
_cell.length_b   1.000
_cell.length_c   1.000
_cell.angle_alpha   90.00
_cell.angle_beta   90.00
_cell.angle_gamma   90.00
#
_symmetry.space_group_name_H-M   'P 1'
#
loop_
_entity.id
_entity.type
_entity.pdbx_description
1 polymer ?
#
loop_
_entity_poly.entity_id
_entity_poly.type
_entity_poly.pdbx_seq_one_letter_code
_entity_poly.pdbx_strand_id
1 'polypeptide(L)'
;TPILVGLALKATAGGIVFFAYLWWSGKLPKLGGVDGSQWKWILIAAICNTGFLVAYFVAISSGPVTIVFPIMQTSPLLVAGISFLFLQKLEKVTFRLVMGAVVVVMGAVLLTLLSFA
;
A
#
# COMPACT_ATOMS: atom_id res chain seq x y z
N THR A 1 -3.04 -19.79 14.54
CA THR A 1 -4.42 -19.42 14.17
C THR A 1 -4.55 -19.52 12.66
N PRO A 2 -5.70 -19.93 12.10
CA PRO A 2 -5.84 -20.00 10.65
C PRO A 2 -5.65 -18.60 10.05
N ILE A 3 -4.78 -18.48 9.05
CA ILE A 3 -4.51 -17.24 8.29
C ILE A 3 -5.80 -16.50 7.86
N LEU A 4 -6.85 -17.25 7.55
CA LEU A 4 -8.18 -16.75 7.18
C LEU A 4 -8.87 -15.95 8.29
N VAL A 5 -8.70 -16.33 9.55
CA VAL A 5 -9.33 -15.64 10.69
C VAL A 5 -8.69 -14.26 10.90
N GLY A 6 -7.37 -14.18 10.80
CA GLY A 6 -6.65 -12.90 10.88
C GLY A 6 -7.01 -11.96 9.72
N LEU A 7 -7.14 -12.51 8.50
CA LEU A 7 -7.56 -11.76 7.32
C LEU A 7 -8.98 -11.20 7.48
N ALA A 8 -9.92 -12.05 7.92
CA ALA A 8 -11.31 -11.69 8.13
C ALA A 8 -11.46 -10.62 9.21
N LEU A 9 -10.75 -10.76 10.34
CA LEU A 9 -10.76 -9.77 11.41
C LEU A 9 -10.22 -8.42 10.94
N LYS A 10 -9.11 -8.40 10.19
CA LYS A 10 -8.54 -7.17 9.65
C LYS A 10 -9.50 -6.47 8.68
N ALA A 11 -10.12 -7.23 7.78
CA ALA A 11 -11.07 -6.70 6.80
C ALA A 11 -12.34 -6.15 7.46
N THR A 12 -12.92 -6.89 8.41
CA THR A 12 -14.12 -6.46 9.14
C THR A 12 -13.84 -5.27 10.05
N ALA A 13 -12.76 -5.30 10.83
CA ALA A 13 -12.39 -4.19 11.70
C ALA A 13 -12.12 -2.91 10.87
N GLY A 14 -11.36 -3.01 9.79
CA GLY A 14 -11.09 -1.89 8.89
C GLY A 14 -12.37 -1.34 8.25
N GLY A 15 -13.26 -2.23 7.80
CA GLY A 15 -14.57 -1.86 7.26
C GLY A 15 -15.44 -1.12 8.26
N ILE A 16 -15.54 -1.62 9.49
CA ILE A 16 -16.33 -1.00 10.58
C ILE A 16 -15.78 0.39 10.90
N VAL A 17 -14.47 0.52 11.08
CA VAL A 17 -13.83 1.81 11.40
C VAL A 17 -14.02 2.80 10.26
N PHE A 18 -13.85 2.36 9.01
CA PHE A 18 -14.06 3.22 7.84
C PHE A 18 -15.52 3.70 7.74
N PHE A 19 -16.48 2.80 7.97
CA PHE A 19 -17.90 3.13 7.94
C PHE A 19 -18.30 4.07 9.08
N ALA A 20 -17.79 3.81 10.29
CA ALA A 20 -17.99 4.69 11.44
C ALA A 20 -17.39 6.08 11.20
N TYR A 21 -16.21 6.15 10.58
CA TYR A 21 -15.57 7.41 10.21
C TYR A 21 -16.39 8.20 9.18
N LEU A 22 -16.92 7.55 8.15
CA LEU A 22 -17.78 8.18 7.15
C LEU A 22 -19.09 8.70 7.76
N TRP A 23 -19.65 7.93 8.69
CA TRP A 23 -20.86 8.31 9.41
C TRP A 23 -20.62 9.52 10.31
N TRP A 24 -19.53 9.54 11.09
CA TRP A 24 -19.17 10.68 11.93
C TRP A 24 -18.83 11.92 11.08
N SER A 25 -18.09 11.74 9.98
CA SER A 25 -17.70 12.85 9.12
C SER A 25 -18.85 13.44 8.30
N GLY A 26 -20.04 12.81 8.29
CA GLY A 26 -21.18 13.22 7.48
C GLY A 26 -20.92 13.15 5.96
N LYS A 27 -19.81 12.54 5.54
CA LYS A 27 -19.34 12.44 4.14
C LYS A 27 -19.75 11.10 3.54
N LEU A 28 -20.98 10.68 3.77
CA LEU A 28 -21.49 9.46 3.15
C LEU A 28 -21.35 9.58 1.62
N PRO A 29 -20.67 8.63 0.97
CA PRO A 29 -20.42 8.71 -0.46
C PRO A 29 -21.77 8.75 -1.19
N LYS A 30 -22.01 9.84 -1.92
CA LYS A 30 -23.15 9.92 -2.84
C LYS A 30 -22.94 8.84 -3.89
N LEU A 31 -23.82 7.84 -3.91
CA LEU A 31 -23.74 6.63 -4.74
C LEU A 31 -23.66 6.88 -6.26
N GLY A 32 -23.82 8.13 -6.72
CA GLY A 32 -23.72 8.53 -8.12
C GLY A 32 -22.52 9.41 -8.49
N GLY A 33 -21.53 9.59 -7.62
CA GLY A 33 -20.40 10.50 -7.85
C GLY A 33 -19.12 9.87 -8.45
N VAL A 34 -19.11 8.56 -8.69
CA VAL A 34 -17.94 7.85 -9.22
C VAL A 34 -18.14 7.62 -10.72
N ASP A 35 -17.33 8.29 -11.53
CA ASP A 35 -17.33 8.12 -12.98
C ASP A 35 -17.08 6.64 -13.34
N GLY A 36 -17.83 6.10 -14.32
CA GLY A 36 -17.73 4.69 -14.72
C GLY A 36 -16.31 4.27 -15.17
N SER A 37 -15.47 5.24 -15.55
CA SER A 37 -14.06 5.03 -15.88
C SER A 37 -13.18 4.78 -14.64
N GLN A 38 -13.47 5.44 -13.51
CA GLN A 38 -12.70 5.31 -12.25
C GLN A 38 -12.96 3.97 -11.56
N TRP A 39 -14.15 3.39 -11.77
CA TRP A 39 -14.54 2.09 -11.21
C TRP A 39 -13.59 0.95 -11.61
N LYS A 40 -13.10 0.97 -12.87
CA LYS A 40 -12.14 -0.02 -13.36
C LYS A 40 -10.82 0.03 -12.59
N TRP A 41 -10.31 1.23 -12.35
CA TRP A 41 -9.08 1.43 -11.59
C TRP A 41 -9.23 1.04 -10.12
N ILE A 42 -10.38 1.33 -9.51
CA ILE A 42 -10.70 0.89 -8.15
C ILE A 42 -10.74 -0.63 -8.05
N LEU A 43 -11.38 -1.31 -9.01
CA LEU A 43 -11.43 -2.78 -9.03
C LEU A 43 -10.05 -3.40 -9.18
N ILE A 44 -9.22 -2.88 -10.10
CA ILE A 44 -7.85 -3.37 -10.28
C ILE A 44 -7.03 -3.15 -9.00
N ALA A 45 -7.14 -1.97 -8.38
CA ALA A 45 -6.46 -1.69 -7.11
C ALA A 45 -6.92 -2.63 -5.98
N ALA A 46 -8.22 -2.90 -5.89
CA ALA A 46 -8.78 -3.81 -4.89
C ALA A 46 -8.29 -5.25 -5.08
N ILE A 47 -8.25 -5.74 -6.33
CA ILE A 47 -7.74 -7.08 -6.67
C ILE A 47 -6.24 -7.17 -6.34
N CYS A 48 -5.44 -6.20 -6.78
CA CYS A 48 -4.00 -6.16 -6.47
C CYS A 48 -3.73 -6.12 -4.96
N ASN A 49 -4.45 -5.27 -4.21
CA ASN A 49 -4.30 -5.18 -2.76
C ASN A 49 -4.68 -6.48 -2.05
N THR A 50 -5.77 -7.12 -2.48
CA THR A 50 -6.20 -8.40 -1.91
C THR A 50 -5.19 -9.51 -2.23
N GLY A 51 -4.71 -9.57 -3.47
CA GLY A 51 -3.67 -10.51 -3.90
C GLY A 51 -2.37 -10.35 -3.11
N PHE A 52 -1.93 -9.11 -2.90
CA PHE A 52 -0.78 -8.79 -2.05
C PHE A 52 -0.96 -9.34 -0.63
N LEU A 53 -2.13 -9.11 -0.02
CA LEU A 53 -2.41 -9.53 1.34
C LEU A 53 -2.35 -11.06 1.48
N VAL A 54 -2.94 -11.80 0.53
CA VAL A 54 -2.88 -13.27 0.50
C VAL A 54 -1.43 -13.74 0.33
N ALA A 55 -0.69 -13.19 -0.65
CA ALA A 55 0.70 -13.56 -0.89
C ALA A 55 1.60 -13.28 0.33
N TYR A 56 1.39 -12.16 1.02
CA TYR A 56 2.13 -11.81 2.25
C TYR A 56 1.88 -12.81 3.38
N PHE A 57 0.61 -13.16 3.64
CA PHE A 57 0.28 -14.16 4.66
C PHE A 57 0.80 -15.55 4.31
N VAL A 58 0.80 -15.93 3.02
CA VAL A 58 1.41 -17.17 2.55
C VAL A 58 2.94 -17.14 2.78
N ALA A 59 3.62 -16.06 2.41
CA ALA A 59 5.07 -15.93 2.58
C ALA A 59 5.50 -16.08 4.05
N ILE A 60 4.77 -15.46 4.97
CA ILE A 60 5.04 -15.59 6.42
C ILE A 60 4.70 -16.99 6.94
N SER A 61 3.71 -17.66 6.36
CA SER A 61 3.34 -19.01 6.78
C SER A 61 4.32 -20.07 6.27
N SER A 62 5.02 -19.81 5.16
CA SER A 62 5.94 -20.75 4.51
C SER A 62 7.42 -20.50 4.81
N GLY A 63 7.78 -19.41 5.49
CA GLY A 63 9.17 -19.07 5.77
C GLY A 63 9.38 -18.24 7.05
N PRO A 64 10.64 -17.96 7.43
CA PRO A 64 10.95 -17.18 8.62
C PRO A 64 10.46 -15.74 8.47
N VAL A 65 9.66 -15.27 9.43
CA VAL A 65 9.18 -13.87 9.51
C VAL A 65 10.35 -12.88 9.41
N THR A 66 11.51 -13.24 9.97
CA THR A 66 12.74 -12.45 10.01
C THR A 66 13.32 -12.14 8.63
N ILE A 67 12.98 -12.90 7.59
CA ILE A 67 13.42 -12.61 6.20
C ILE A 67 12.34 -11.86 5.44
N VAL A 68 11.07 -12.25 5.61
CA VAL A 68 9.95 -11.65 4.88
C VAL A 68 9.71 -10.20 5.30
N PHE A 69 9.84 -9.89 6.59
CA PHE A 69 9.52 -8.57 7.13
C PHE A 69 10.50 -7.47 6.65
N PRO A 70 11.84 -7.68 6.64
CA PRO A 70 12.79 -6.76 6.02
C PRO A 70 12.51 -6.50 4.54
N ILE A 71 12.21 -7.55 3.76
CA ILE A 71 11.90 -7.41 2.33
C ILE A 71 10.68 -6.49 2.16
N MET A 72 9.65 -6.64 2.99
CA MET A 72 8.47 -5.77 2.94
C MET A 72 8.77 -4.32 3.29
N GLN A 73 9.75 -4.03 4.15
CA GLN A 73 10.19 -2.67 4.45
C GLN A 73 10.87 -1.97 3.28
N THR A 74 11.30 -2.71 2.24
CA THR A 74 11.82 -2.13 1.00
C THR A 74 10.73 -1.69 0.02
N SER A 75 9.45 -2.01 0.30
CA SER A 75 8.30 -1.63 -0.55
C SER A 75 8.25 -0.14 -0.91
N PRO A 76 8.54 0.83 -0.01
CA PRO A 76 8.59 2.25 -0.37
C PRO A 76 9.59 2.57 -1.48
N LEU A 77 10.73 1.86 -1.54
CA LEU A 77 11.74 2.03 -2.59
C LEU A 77 11.21 1.53 -3.94
N LEU A 78 10.54 0.38 -3.95
CA LEU A 78 9.88 -0.16 -5.16
C LEU A 78 8.77 0.76 -5.65
N VAL A 79 7.91 1.25 -4.74
CA VAL A 79 6.86 2.21 -5.06
C VAL A 79 7.46 3.48 -5.67
N ALA A 80 8.52 4.03 -5.08
CA ALA A 80 9.19 5.22 -5.61
C ALA A 80 9.78 4.99 -7.01
N GLY A 81 10.42 3.84 -7.25
CA GLY A 81 10.94 3.47 -8.57
C GLY A 81 9.84 3.33 -9.63
N ILE A 82 8.73 2.67 -9.29
CA ILE A 82 7.58 2.52 -10.19
C ILE A 82 6.90 3.87 -10.43
N SER A 83 6.71 4.68 -9.38
CA SER A 83 6.16 6.04 -9.51
C SER A 83 7.02 6.91 -10.42
N PHE A 84 8.35 6.85 -10.30
CA PHE A 84 9.24 7.54 -11.22
C PHE A 84 9.04 7.07 -12.67
N LEU A 85 8.90 5.77 -12.91
CA LEU A 85 8.72 5.24 -14.27
C LEU A 85 7.35 5.58 -14.89
N PHE A 86 6.28 5.57 -14.09
CA PHE A 86 4.90 5.65 -14.59
C PHE A 86 4.27 7.05 -14.51
N LEU A 87 4.62 7.86 -13.50
CA LEU A 87 4.06 9.21 -13.30
C LEU A 87 4.88 10.32 -13.98
N GLN A 88 5.95 9.97 -14.68
CA GLN A 88 6.82 10.88 -15.44
C GLN A 88 6.10 11.87 -16.38
N LYS A 89 4.89 11.53 -16.86
CA LYS A 89 4.13 12.36 -17.80
C LYS A 89 3.27 13.47 -17.15
N LEU A 90 3.08 13.47 -15.82
CA LEU A 90 2.24 14.47 -15.13
C LEU A 90 3.02 15.55 -14.37
N GLU A 91 4.30 15.32 -14.05
CA GLU A 91 5.11 16.26 -13.29
C GLU A 91 6.17 16.94 -14.16
N LYS A 92 6.04 18.28 -14.32
CA LYS A 92 7.21 19.10 -14.64
C LYS A 92 8.23 18.86 -13.52
N VAL A 93 9.38 18.29 -13.87
CA VAL A 93 10.49 18.00 -12.95
C VAL A 93 10.82 19.28 -12.16
N THR A 94 10.32 19.34 -10.94
CA THR A 94 10.53 20.45 -10.02
C THR A 94 11.51 20.00 -8.96
N PHE A 95 12.35 20.92 -8.48
CA PHE A 95 13.39 20.64 -7.48
C PHE A 95 12.84 19.92 -6.22
N ARG A 96 11.57 20.16 -5.88
CA ARG A 96 10.86 19.48 -4.78
C ARG A 96 10.66 17.97 -4.99
N LEU A 97 10.42 17.53 -6.23
CA LEU A 97 10.28 16.11 -6.56
C LEU A 97 11.63 15.39 -6.43
N VAL A 98 12.70 16.03 -6.91
CA VAL A 98 14.06 15.48 -6.79
C VAL A 98 14.46 15.34 -5.32
N MET A 99 14.20 16.36 -4.50
CA MET A 99 14.43 16.29 -3.05
C MET A 99 13.60 15.19 -2.39
N GLY A 100 12.32 15.04 -2.77
CA GLY A 100 11.48 13.95 -2.29
C GLY A 100 12.02 12.57 -2.66
N ALA A 101 12.47 12.39 -3.91
CA ALA A 101 13.07 11.15 -4.38
C ALA A 101 14.36 10.82 -3.61
N VAL A 102 15.24 11.80 -3.41
CA VAL A 102 16.48 11.63 -2.62
C VAL A 102 16.17 11.23 -1.18
N VAL A 103 15.18 11.86 -0.54
CA VAL A 103 14.77 11.52 0.84
C VAL A 103 14.22 10.09 0.92
N VAL A 104 13.41 9.66 -0.05
CA VAL A 104 12.88 8.28 -0.09
C VAL A 104 13.99 7.26 -0.30
N VAL A 105 14.92 7.53 -1.23
CA VAL A 105 16.09 6.67 -1.46
C VAL A 105 16.97 6.58 -0.21
N MET A 106 17.27 7.71 0.44
CA MET A 106 18.03 7.76 1.69
C MET A 106 17.34 6.97 2.80
N GLY A 107 16.02 7.13 2.96
CA GLY A 107 15.24 6.39 3.95
C GLY A 107 15.25 4.88 3.72
N ALA A 108 15.15 4.44 2.46
CA ALA A 108 15.25 3.02 2.12
C ALA A 108 16.65 2.43 2.34
N VAL A 109 17.71 3.19 2.02
CA VAL A 109 19.10 2.79 2.29
C VAL A 109 19.33 2.64 3.80
N LEU A 110 18.85 3.59 4.60
CA LEU A 110 18.90 3.54 6.07
C LEU A 110 18.16 2.33 6.63
N LEU A 111 16.93 2.06 6.19
CA LEU A 111 16.16 0.90 6.63
C LEU A 111 16.86 -0.42 6.27
N THR A 112 17.42 -0.48 5.06
CA THR A 112 18.16 -1.66 4.61
C THR A 112 19.36 -1.91 5.52
N LEU A 113 20.20 -0.90 5.77
CA LEU A 113 21.35 -1.01 6.66
C LEU A 113 20.97 -1.37 8.10
N LEU A 114 19.89 -0.78 8.62
CA LEU A 114 19.43 -1.02 9.99
C LEU A 114 18.81 -2.40 10.17
N SER A 115 18.25 -2.99 9.10
CA SER A 115 17.76 -4.37 9.14
C SER A 115 18.87 -5.42 9.10
N PHE A 116 20.10 -5.06 8.70
CA PHE A 116 21.26 -5.97 8.66
C PHE A 116 22.18 -5.83 9.89
N ALA A 117 21.89 -4.89 10.80
CA ALA A 117 22.61 -4.67 12.06
C ALA A 117 21.91 -5.35 13.24
#